data_AF-A0A397TZ86-F1
#
_entry.id   AF-A0A397TZ86-F1
#
_cell.length_a   1.000
_cell.length_b   1.000
_cell.length_c   1.000
_cell.angle_alpha   90.00
_cell.angle_beta   90.00
_cell.angle_gamma   90.00
#
_symmetry.space_group_name_H-M   'P 1'
#
loop_
_entity.id
_entity.type
_entity.pdbx_description
1 polymer ?
#
loop_
_entity_poly.entity_id
_entity_poly.type
_entity_poly.pdbx_seq_one_letter_code
_entity_poly.pdbx_strand_id
1 'polypeptide(L)'
;MRRFQGRSYVLGGDVIYSESEFQELESAYHEVCRELDEAKLELIPLSKKIKLMAGVLYTRQRLNNKFINGFKGEIRFLLDASGASSSAIETLASASLAVRRETIARKKAQHVEVHMDTVDGFLVKNNENLIVLNVDDFHNIHEYRRSDTTTTHDIGHFVTILLKALPEMASVPYKNPNQEKSIHNKKGIDSDIIVENAHLLFFSSLWLSYTGRKGAFANLESSQETYDERVERLLVHNYDDRIEQRRVDRSIVDTKLVDLKEGSLHTTIEYVDALRVLIDIPEAETYMKTQVLIAPMDYPEQLNIRRAVTRRIKFGDSSGIPEQILHVVPMIGPLHVSLNSCEMVFLLNYQFFDLLFHGIFGNNKVLAQKPKPYKINILLELAYQGWSKIRSIVIRKFECSKDPEPRYLINLLDNIVPLVLDFYPIIFRSGNWQAYLEAMFRV
;
A
#
# COMPACT_ATOMS: atom_id res chain seq x y z
N MET A 1 -9.44 -24.03 -12.43
CA MET A 1 -9.40 -25.46 -12.00
C MET A 1 -9.79 -26.32 -13.20
N ARG A 2 -8.87 -27.12 -13.76
CA ARG A 2 -9.17 -28.04 -14.88
C ARG A 2 -9.49 -29.44 -14.33
N ARG A 3 -10.43 -30.17 -14.94
CA ARG A 3 -10.75 -31.55 -14.56
C ARG A 3 -10.15 -32.52 -15.58
N PHE A 4 -9.43 -33.52 -15.10
CA PHE A 4 -8.88 -34.60 -15.93
C PHE A 4 -9.04 -35.94 -15.22
N GLN A 5 -9.65 -36.92 -15.89
CA GLN A 5 -10.05 -38.22 -15.32
C GLN A 5 -10.78 -38.12 -13.95
N GLY A 6 -11.74 -37.20 -13.83
CA GLY A 6 -12.54 -37.04 -12.61
C GLY A 6 -11.82 -36.40 -11.42
N ARG A 7 -10.54 -36.01 -11.56
CA ARG A 7 -9.80 -35.23 -10.54
C ARG A 7 -9.69 -33.78 -10.94
N SER A 8 -9.76 -32.90 -9.94
CA SER A 8 -9.66 -31.44 -10.14
C SER A 8 -8.21 -30.99 -9.91
N TYR A 9 -7.64 -30.30 -10.90
CA TYR A 9 -6.30 -29.73 -10.87
C TYR A 9 -6.40 -28.21 -10.77
N VAL A 10 -5.77 -27.63 -9.76
CA VAL A 10 -5.67 -26.17 -9.61
C VAL A 10 -4.45 -25.73 -10.41
N LEU A 11 -4.70 -25.11 -11.57
CA LEU A 11 -3.69 -24.42 -12.35
C LEU A 11 -3.67 -22.97 -11.84
N GLY A 12 -2.59 -22.61 -11.17
CA GLY A 12 -2.27 -21.26 -10.73
C GLY A 12 -0.80 -21.05 -11.01
N GLY A 13 -0.45 -19.86 -11.51
CA GLY A 13 0.80 -19.55 -12.20
C GLY A 13 2.11 -20.10 -11.61
N ASP A 14 2.16 -20.41 -10.31
CA ASP A 14 3.39 -20.90 -9.66
C ASP A 14 3.19 -21.98 -8.57
N VAL A 15 2.01 -22.57 -8.38
CA VAL A 15 1.77 -23.34 -7.13
C VAL A 15 1.72 -24.87 -7.30
N ILE A 16 1.37 -25.44 -8.48
CA ILE A 16 1.21 -26.91 -8.57
C ILE A 16 1.73 -27.51 -9.89
N TYR A 17 1.29 -26.98 -11.04
CA TYR A 17 1.76 -27.37 -12.38
C TYR A 17 1.82 -26.11 -13.23
N SER A 18 2.87 -25.93 -14.04
CA SER A 18 2.79 -24.92 -15.09
C SER A 18 1.74 -25.34 -16.12
N GLU A 19 1.14 -24.38 -16.80
CA GLU A 19 0.16 -24.69 -17.86
C GLU A 19 0.79 -25.56 -18.96
N SER A 20 2.07 -25.34 -19.27
CA SER A 20 2.84 -26.15 -20.22
C SER A 20 3.02 -27.61 -19.76
N GLU A 21 3.27 -27.86 -18.47
CA GLU A 21 3.44 -29.21 -17.91
C GLU A 21 2.13 -30.00 -17.90
N PHE A 22 1.01 -29.32 -17.62
CA PHE A 22 -0.31 -29.94 -17.70
C PHE A 22 -0.68 -30.25 -19.15
N GLN A 23 -0.39 -29.34 -20.09
CA GLN A 23 -0.58 -29.56 -21.53
C GLN A 23 0.28 -30.72 -22.07
N GLU A 24 1.50 -30.92 -21.55
CA GLU A 24 2.36 -32.06 -21.90
C GLU A 24 1.71 -33.40 -21.47
N LEU A 25 1.19 -33.48 -20.24
CA LEU A 25 0.47 -34.66 -19.75
C LEU A 25 -0.83 -34.91 -20.52
N GLU A 26 -1.60 -33.85 -20.76
CA GLU A 26 -2.87 -33.91 -21.50
C GLU A 26 -2.61 -34.37 -22.94
N SER A 27 -1.58 -33.84 -23.60
CA SER A 27 -1.19 -34.22 -24.96
C SER A 27 -0.71 -35.67 -25.02
N ALA A 28 0.18 -36.08 -24.11
CA ALA A 28 0.68 -37.46 -24.04
C ALA A 28 -0.46 -38.47 -23.81
N TYR A 29 -1.45 -38.11 -22.97
CA TYR A 29 -2.62 -38.95 -22.75
C TYR A 29 -3.51 -39.05 -23.99
N HIS A 30 -3.83 -37.93 -24.64
CA HIS A 30 -4.68 -37.92 -25.83
C HIS A 30 -3.99 -38.62 -27.02
N GLU A 31 -2.68 -38.53 -27.15
CA GLU A 31 -1.90 -39.28 -28.13
C GLU A 31 -1.96 -40.80 -27.88
N VAL A 32 -1.85 -41.23 -26.63
CA VAL A 32 -2.02 -42.64 -26.26
C VAL A 32 -3.46 -43.12 -26.50
N CYS A 33 -4.48 -42.32 -26.18
CA CYS A 33 -5.87 -42.65 -26.50
C CYS A 33 -6.13 -42.76 -28.01
N ARG A 34 -5.49 -41.90 -28.82
CA ARG A 34 -5.59 -41.91 -30.29
C ARG A 34 -4.87 -43.11 -30.91
N GLU A 35 -3.73 -43.51 -30.36
CA GLU A 35 -3.01 -44.72 -30.76
C GLU A 35 -3.77 -45.98 -30.33
N LEU A 36 -4.40 -45.98 -29.16
CA LEU A 36 -5.16 -47.11 -28.59
C LEU A 36 -6.67 -47.05 -28.90
N ASP A 37 -7.05 -46.44 -30.02
CA ASP A 37 -8.44 -46.38 -30.48
C ASP A 37 -9.02 -47.80 -30.60
N GLU A 38 -10.31 -47.97 -30.23
CA GLU A 38 -10.99 -49.28 -30.18
C GLU A 38 -10.88 -50.03 -31.52
N ALA A 39 -10.89 -49.30 -32.63
CA ALA A 39 -10.74 -49.86 -33.97
C ALA A 39 -9.34 -50.40 -34.31
N LYS A 40 -8.29 -50.01 -33.56
CA LYS A 40 -6.88 -50.38 -33.80
C LYS A 40 -6.31 -51.27 -32.71
N LEU A 41 -7.06 -51.51 -31.64
CA LEU A 41 -6.62 -52.27 -30.48
C LEU A 41 -6.17 -53.69 -30.86
N GLU A 42 -6.84 -54.39 -31.78
CA GLU A 42 -6.41 -55.74 -32.20
C GLU A 42 -5.16 -55.76 -33.10
N LEU A 43 -4.86 -54.66 -33.79
CA LEU A 43 -3.74 -54.53 -34.73
C LEU A 43 -2.42 -54.11 -34.06
N ILE A 44 -2.46 -53.66 -32.81
CA ILE A 44 -1.29 -53.14 -32.10
C ILE A 44 -0.68 -54.25 -31.23
N PRO A 45 0.61 -54.59 -31.41
CA PRO A 45 1.31 -55.55 -30.56
C PRO A 45 1.22 -55.17 -29.09
N LEU A 46 1.00 -56.15 -28.21
CA LEU A 46 0.90 -55.97 -26.76
C LEU A 46 2.12 -55.18 -26.19
N SER A 47 3.31 -55.43 -26.73
CA SER A 47 4.54 -54.73 -26.37
C SER A 47 4.49 -53.22 -26.63
N LYS A 48 3.82 -52.78 -27.69
CA LYS A 48 3.63 -51.35 -28.02
C LYS A 48 2.59 -50.71 -27.11
N LYS A 49 1.50 -51.42 -26.78
CA LYS A 49 0.48 -50.96 -25.81
C LYS A 49 1.08 -50.74 -24.42
N ILE A 50 1.89 -51.68 -23.94
CA ILE A 50 2.57 -51.60 -22.65
C ILE A 50 3.51 -50.37 -22.61
N LYS A 51 4.29 -50.12 -23.66
CA LYS A 51 5.18 -48.96 -23.75
C LYS A 51 4.43 -47.62 -23.69
N LEU A 52 3.31 -47.50 -24.42
CA LEU A 52 2.48 -46.29 -24.44
C LEU A 52 1.86 -46.00 -23.06
N MET A 53 1.26 -47.01 -22.42
CA MET A 53 0.71 -46.84 -21.07
C MET A 53 1.78 -46.57 -20.01
N ALA A 54 2.94 -47.23 -20.11
CA ALA A 54 4.07 -46.98 -19.21
C ALA A 54 4.59 -45.54 -19.32
N GLY A 55 4.60 -44.95 -20.52
CA GLY A 55 4.96 -43.55 -20.73
C GLY A 55 4.05 -42.58 -19.99
N VAL A 56 2.73 -42.75 -20.10
CA VAL A 56 1.74 -41.91 -19.39
C VAL A 56 1.84 -42.08 -17.88
N LEU A 57 1.99 -43.31 -17.39
CA LEU A 57 2.17 -43.60 -15.97
C LEU A 57 3.47 -42.98 -15.42
N TYR A 58 4.55 -43.02 -16.19
CA TYR A 58 5.83 -42.41 -15.82
C TYR A 58 5.73 -40.88 -15.76
N THR A 59 5.12 -40.23 -16.76
CA THR A 59 4.90 -38.77 -16.75
C THR A 59 4.01 -38.34 -15.59
N ARG A 60 2.95 -39.09 -15.31
CA ARG A 60 2.07 -38.84 -14.15
C ARG A 60 2.82 -39.02 -12.83
N GLN A 61 3.62 -40.06 -12.69
CA GLN A 61 4.40 -40.31 -11.47
C GLN A 61 5.49 -39.25 -11.27
N ARG A 62 6.13 -38.80 -12.35
CA ARG A 62 7.09 -37.67 -12.36
C ARG A 62 6.44 -36.40 -11.82
N LEU A 63 5.24 -36.06 -12.31
CA LEU A 63 4.46 -34.90 -11.88
C LEU A 63 4.03 -34.99 -10.41
N ASN A 64 3.51 -36.14 -9.98
CA ASN A 64 3.19 -36.40 -8.57
C ASN A 64 4.42 -36.30 -7.65
N ASN A 65 5.57 -36.84 -8.07
CA ASN A 65 6.80 -36.75 -7.29
C ASN A 65 7.30 -35.31 -7.19
N LYS A 66 7.19 -34.52 -8.28
CA LYS A 66 7.51 -33.08 -8.26
C LYS A 66 6.61 -32.34 -7.27
N PHE A 67 5.30 -32.62 -7.28
CA PHE A 67 4.34 -32.05 -6.33
C PHE A 67 4.69 -32.39 -4.87
N ILE A 68 4.90 -33.67 -4.57
CA ILE A 68 5.26 -34.13 -3.22
C ILE A 68 6.56 -33.46 -2.76
N ASN A 69 7.55 -33.33 -3.63
CA ASN A 69 8.82 -32.67 -3.30
C ASN A 69 8.67 -31.15 -3.14
N GLY A 70 7.77 -30.52 -3.90
CA GLY A 70 7.37 -29.12 -3.73
C GLY A 70 6.77 -28.88 -2.34
N PHE A 71 5.77 -29.67 -1.98
CA PHE A 71 5.10 -29.61 -0.68
C PHE A 71 6.06 -29.86 0.50
N LYS A 72 6.95 -30.86 0.39
CA LYS A 72 8.03 -31.08 1.39
C LYS A 72 8.97 -29.89 1.50
N GLY A 73 9.17 -29.16 0.40
CA GLY A 73 9.90 -27.89 0.36
C GLY A 73 9.20 -26.79 1.14
N GLU A 74 7.90 -26.60 0.93
CA GLU A 74 7.08 -25.61 1.64
C GLU A 74 7.01 -25.88 3.14
N ILE A 75 6.74 -27.13 3.55
CA ILE A 75 6.79 -27.55 4.96
C ILE A 75 8.14 -27.17 5.56
N ARG A 76 9.22 -27.41 4.83
CA ARG A 76 10.56 -27.11 5.31
C ARG A 76 10.80 -25.60 5.41
N PHE A 77 10.37 -24.80 4.45
CA PHE A 77 10.43 -23.32 4.52
C PHE A 77 9.69 -22.80 5.74
N LEU A 78 8.48 -23.31 5.99
CA LEU A 78 7.68 -22.94 7.16
C LEU A 78 8.39 -23.29 8.47
N LEU A 79 8.93 -24.51 8.58
CA LEU A 79 9.67 -24.94 9.77
C LEU A 79 10.93 -24.11 10.01
N ASP A 80 11.67 -23.80 8.94
CA ASP A 80 12.87 -22.96 9.01
C ASP A 80 12.51 -21.54 9.46
N ALA A 81 11.44 -20.95 8.89
CA ALA A 81 10.93 -19.63 9.26
C ALA A 81 10.36 -19.60 10.70
N SER A 82 9.82 -20.72 11.17
CA SER A 82 9.30 -20.86 12.54
C SER A 82 10.39 -21.11 13.59
N GLY A 83 11.68 -21.09 13.19
CA GLY A 83 12.80 -21.30 14.10
C GLY A 83 12.99 -22.74 14.58
N ALA A 84 12.51 -23.74 13.81
CA ALA A 84 12.73 -25.14 14.17
C ALA A 84 14.24 -25.46 14.26
N SER A 85 14.62 -26.29 15.23
CA SER A 85 16.03 -26.66 15.40
C SER A 85 16.53 -27.47 14.19
N SER A 86 17.83 -27.33 13.88
CA SER A 86 18.46 -28.11 12.79
C SER A 86 18.27 -29.62 12.98
N SER A 87 18.25 -30.11 14.23
CA SER A 87 18.00 -31.52 14.54
C SER A 87 16.56 -31.98 14.26
N ALA A 88 15.55 -31.16 14.59
CA ALA A 88 14.14 -31.46 14.29
C ALA A 88 13.91 -31.50 12.77
N ILE A 89 14.52 -30.54 12.09
CA ILE A 89 14.56 -30.44 10.64
C ILE A 89 15.15 -31.70 9.98
N GLU A 90 16.32 -32.14 10.44
CA GLU A 90 17.01 -33.30 9.88
C GLU A 90 16.23 -34.58 10.17
N THR A 91 15.59 -34.67 11.33
CA THR A 91 14.73 -35.80 11.70
C THR A 91 13.53 -35.91 10.77
N LEU A 92 12.85 -34.80 10.46
CA LEU A 92 11.72 -34.78 9.51
C LEU A 92 12.15 -35.08 8.08
N ALA A 93 13.36 -34.64 7.69
CA ALA A 93 13.94 -34.98 6.39
C ALA A 93 14.27 -36.48 6.30
N SER A 94 14.84 -37.06 7.37
CA SER A 94 15.12 -38.50 7.50
C SER A 94 13.83 -39.34 7.50
N ALA A 95 12.75 -38.81 8.09
CA ALA A 95 11.41 -39.40 8.03
C ALA A 95 10.72 -39.22 6.66
N SER A 96 11.39 -38.62 5.67
CA SER A 96 10.85 -38.32 4.35
C SER A 96 9.63 -37.39 4.36
N LEU A 97 9.42 -36.60 5.42
CA LEU A 97 8.32 -35.66 5.58
C LEU A 97 8.68 -34.22 5.14
N ALA A 98 9.97 -33.89 5.09
CA ALA A 98 10.48 -32.59 4.65
C ALA A 98 11.73 -32.78 3.76
N VAL A 99 12.18 -31.71 3.09
CA VAL A 99 13.47 -31.72 2.39
C VAL A 99 14.64 -31.43 3.33
N ARG A 100 15.85 -31.85 2.93
CA ARG A 100 17.06 -31.60 3.73
C ARG A 100 17.40 -30.11 3.81
N ARG A 101 18.17 -29.73 4.84
CA ARG A 101 18.57 -28.35 5.10
C ARG A 101 19.33 -27.72 3.93
N GLU A 102 20.23 -28.47 3.31
CA GLU A 102 21.05 -28.00 2.19
C GLU A 102 20.20 -27.63 0.97
N THR A 103 19.10 -28.35 0.75
CA THR A 103 18.18 -28.07 -0.36
C THR A 103 17.52 -26.70 -0.21
N ILE A 104 17.09 -26.35 1.01
CA ILE A 104 16.51 -25.03 1.29
C ILE A 104 17.57 -23.94 1.32
N ALA A 105 18.75 -24.21 1.89
CA ALA A 105 19.85 -23.26 1.85
C ALA A 105 20.20 -22.88 0.40
N ARG A 106 20.25 -23.87 -0.51
CA ARG A 106 20.45 -23.63 -1.94
C ARG A 106 19.31 -22.84 -2.57
N LYS A 107 18.04 -23.16 -2.25
CA LYS A 107 16.89 -22.39 -2.75
C LYS A 107 16.90 -20.95 -2.26
N LYS A 108 17.24 -20.72 -0.99
CA LYS A 108 17.40 -19.37 -0.42
C LYS A 108 18.51 -18.60 -1.14
N ALA A 109 19.67 -19.23 -1.35
CA ALA A 109 20.76 -18.64 -2.11
C ALA A 109 20.33 -18.30 -3.55
N GLN A 110 19.62 -19.20 -4.21
CA GLN A 110 19.07 -18.96 -5.55
C GLN A 110 18.04 -17.82 -5.56
N HIS A 111 17.17 -17.73 -4.56
CA HIS A 111 16.24 -16.60 -4.46
C HIS A 111 16.97 -15.28 -4.28
N VAL A 112 18.01 -15.24 -3.45
CA VAL A 112 18.84 -14.04 -3.27
C VAL A 112 19.55 -13.66 -4.57
N GLU A 113 20.10 -14.64 -5.28
CA GLU A 113 20.79 -14.43 -6.56
C GLU A 113 19.87 -13.86 -7.63
N VAL A 114 18.63 -14.36 -7.73
CA VAL A 114 17.67 -13.96 -8.77
C VAL A 114 16.79 -12.78 -8.33
N HIS A 115 16.78 -12.40 -7.04
CA HIS A 115 15.88 -11.35 -6.54
C HIS A 115 16.11 -10.03 -7.27
N MET A 116 17.37 -9.64 -7.47
CA MET A 116 17.69 -8.41 -8.21
C MET A 116 17.17 -8.46 -9.65
N ASP A 117 17.39 -9.57 -10.37
CA ASP A 117 16.85 -9.78 -11.72
C ASP A 117 15.32 -9.64 -11.77
N THR A 118 14.62 -10.05 -10.71
CA THR A 118 13.16 -9.89 -10.65
C THR A 118 12.71 -8.46 -10.36
N VAL A 119 13.52 -7.65 -9.67
CA VAL A 119 13.27 -6.21 -9.50
C VAL A 119 13.55 -5.49 -10.82
N ASP A 120 14.62 -5.86 -11.51
CA ASP A 120 14.97 -5.37 -12.85
C ASP A 120 13.86 -5.66 -13.85
N GLY A 121 13.42 -6.91 -13.93
CA GLY A 121 12.31 -7.30 -14.80
C GLY A 121 11.02 -6.55 -14.50
N PHE A 122 10.76 -6.18 -13.24
CA PHE A 122 9.62 -5.36 -12.85
C PHE A 122 9.74 -3.92 -13.39
N LEU A 123 10.92 -3.31 -13.27
CA LEU A 123 11.18 -1.94 -13.75
C LEU A 123 11.14 -1.86 -15.28
N VAL A 124 11.71 -2.84 -15.98
CA VAL A 124 11.66 -2.93 -17.45
C VAL A 124 10.22 -3.06 -17.94
N LYS A 125 9.42 -3.92 -17.29
CA LYS A 125 8.00 -4.11 -17.63
C LYS A 125 7.18 -2.83 -17.45
N ASN A 126 7.57 -1.96 -16.51
CA ASN A 126 6.82 -0.78 -16.10
C ASN A 126 7.53 0.54 -16.43
N ASN A 127 8.43 0.54 -17.42
CA ASN A 127 9.25 1.71 -17.77
C ASN A 127 8.42 2.93 -18.24
N GLU A 128 7.25 2.70 -18.81
CA GLU A 128 6.29 3.72 -19.26
C GLU A 128 5.18 3.99 -18.24
N ASN A 129 5.13 3.23 -17.14
CA ASN A 129 4.09 3.35 -16.12
C ASN A 129 4.55 4.26 -14.97
N LEU A 130 3.59 4.90 -14.31
CA LEU A 130 3.86 5.62 -13.07
C LEU A 130 4.23 4.62 -11.98
N ILE A 131 5.36 4.86 -11.32
CA ILE A 131 5.82 4.03 -10.20
C ILE A 131 5.76 4.85 -8.92
N VAL A 132 5.01 4.31 -7.95
CA VAL A 132 4.92 4.82 -6.58
C VAL A 132 5.98 4.09 -5.76
N LEU A 133 6.86 4.86 -5.13
CA LEU A 133 7.86 4.40 -4.19
C LEU A 133 7.29 4.51 -2.77
N ASN A 134 7.18 3.39 -2.07
CA ASN A 134 6.81 3.37 -0.67
C ASN A 134 8.02 2.92 0.16
N VAL A 135 8.42 3.77 1.11
CA VAL A 135 9.50 3.49 2.06
C VAL A 135 8.95 3.80 3.43
N ASP A 136 8.82 2.75 4.25
CA ASP A 136 8.15 2.81 5.54
C ASP A 136 8.88 1.88 6.52
N ASP A 137 8.75 2.16 7.81
CA ASP A 137 9.37 1.39 8.88
C ASP A 137 8.37 0.58 9.72
N PHE A 138 8.69 -0.70 9.86
CA PHE A 138 8.03 -1.57 10.82
C PHE A 138 8.72 -1.43 12.17
N HIS A 139 8.00 -0.77 13.08
CA HIS A 139 8.37 -0.63 14.47
C HIS A 139 7.87 -1.83 15.30
N ASN A 140 8.54 -2.09 16.42
CA ASN A 140 8.07 -3.04 17.44
C ASN A 140 7.87 -4.47 16.93
N ILE A 141 8.77 -4.94 16.06
CA ILE A 141 8.77 -6.35 15.66
C ILE A 141 9.30 -7.17 16.84
N HIS A 142 8.38 -7.79 17.55
CA HIS A 142 8.69 -8.68 18.66
C HIS A 142 9.13 -10.06 18.12
N GLU A 143 10.36 -10.46 18.38
CA GLU A 143 10.79 -11.83 18.13
C GLU A 143 10.10 -12.81 19.10
N TYR A 144 9.59 -13.93 18.56
CA TYR A 144 9.14 -15.06 19.39
C TYR A 144 10.37 -15.80 19.93
N ARG A 145 10.76 -15.56 21.17
CA ARG A 145 11.61 -16.48 21.95
C ARG A 145 10.81 -17.13 23.07
N ARG A 146 11.09 -18.42 23.32
CA ARG A 146 10.67 -19.10 24.55
C ARG A 146 11.29 -18.35 25.72
N SER A 147 10.48 -18.07 26.75
CA SER A 147 10.87 -17.36 27.97
C SER A 147 11.88 -18.19 28.78
N ASP A 148 13.18 -18.06 28.48
CA ASP A 148 14.25 -18.71 29.23
C ASP A 148 15.21 -17.72 29.91
N THR A 149 15.06 -16.42 29.66
CA THR A 149 15.98 -15.38 30.14
C THR A 149 15.24 -14.12 30.62
N THR A 150 15.77 -13.49 31.67
CA THR A 150 15.21 -12.32 32.39
C THR A 150 15.57 -10.98 31.76
N THR A 151 16.03 -10.94 30.51
CA THR A 151 16.44 -9.72 29.81
C THR A 151 15.28 -9.15 28.99
N THR A 152 14.97 -7.86 29.15
CA THR A 152 14.05 -7.11 28.28
C THR A 152 14.59 -7.05 26.86
N HIS A 153 13.74 -7.37 25.87
CA HIS A 153 14.06 -7.52 24.45
C HIS A 153 14.68 -6.28 23.80
N ASP A 154 15.61 -6.47 22.87
CA ASP A 154 15.94 -5.48 21.85
C ASP A 154 14.81 -5.48 20.80
N ILE A 155 14.20 -4.31 20.57
CA ILE A 155 13.14 -4.15 19.58
C ILE A 155 13.80 -4.03 18.20
N GLY A 156 13.50 -4.97 17.30
CA GLY A 156 13.92 -4.89 15.91
C GLY A 156 13.12 -3.81 15.15
N HIS A 157 13.83 -2.98 14.40
CA HIS A 157 13.26 -2.00 13.47
C HIS A 157 13.62 -2.43 12.05
N PHE A 158 12.64 -2.47 11.16
CA PHE A 158 12.87 -2.86 9.76
C PHE A 158 12.34 -1.81 8.81
N VAL A 159 13.13 -1.51 7.79
CA VAL A 159 12.79 -0.64 6.67
C VAL A 159 12.32 -1.50 5.52
N THR A 160 11.14 -1.18 4.98
CA THR A 160 10.60 -1.82 3.79
C THR A 160 10.68 -0.86 2.62
N ILE A 161 11.17 -1.33 1.47
CA ILE A 161 11.23 -0.57 0.23
C ILE A 161 10.37 -1.28 -0.81
N LEU A 162 9.28 -0.64 -1.22
CA LEU A 162 8.30 -1.18 -2.16
C LEU A 162 8.15 -0.26 -3.36
N LEU A 163 8.04 -0.88 -4.53
CA LEU A 163 7.60 -0.20 -5.75
C LEU A 163 6.21 -0.69 -6.10
N LYS A 164 5.29 0.23 -6.40
CA LYS A 164 3.98 -0.10 -6.96
C LYS A 164 3.83 0.59 -8.31
N ALA A 165 3.71 -0.20 -9.36
CA ALA A 165 3.42 0.32 -10.69
C ALA A 165 1.91 0.53 -10.83
N LEU A 166 1.53 1.58 -11.55
CA LEU A 166 0.16 1.89 -11.91
C LEU A 166 0.03 1.76 -13.44
N PRO A 167 -0.37 0.59 -13.96
CA PRO A 167 -0.38 0.32 -15.40
C PRO A 167 -1.30 1.24 -16.22
N GLU A 168 -2.31 1.83 -15.58
CA GLU A 168 -3.27 2.75 -16.20
C GLU A 168 -2.79 4.21 -16.22
N MET A 169 -1.64 4.50 -15.60
CA MET A 169 -1.08 5.85 -15.51
C MET A 169 0.31 5.90 -16.15
N ALA A 170 0.49 6.84 -17.07
CA ALA A 170 1.78 7.09 -17.69
C ALA A 170 2.80 7.62 -16.68
N SER A 171 4.07 7.27 -16.87
CA SER A 171 5.19 7.79 -16.09
C SER A 171 5.30 9.31 -16.22
N VAL A 172 5.84 9.95 -15.18
CA VAL A 172 6.09 11.40 -15.18
C VAL A 172 7.54 11.64 -15.59
N PRO A 173 7.80 12.31 -16.73
CA PRO A 173 9.16 12.61 -17.15
C PRO A 173 9.81 13.64 -16.23
N TYR A 174 11.07 13.43 -15.87
CA TYR A 174 11.85 14.34 -15.02
C TYR A 174 12.14 15.69 -15.71
N LYS A 175 12.36 15.65 -17.03
CA LYS A 175 12.51 16.83 -17.89
C LYS A 175 11.41 16.80 -18.94
N ASN A 176 10.27 17.42 -18.66
CA ASN A 176 9.23 17.58 -19.66
C ASN A 176 9.63 18.73 -20.63
N PRO A 177 9.59 18.55 -21.97
CA PRO A 177 9.93 19.59 -22.93
C PRO A 177 9.07 20.86 -22.80
N ASN A 178 7.86 20.75 -22.24
CA ASN A 178 6.97 21.88 -21.96
C ASN A 178 7.15 22.46 -20.54
N GLN A 179 8.17 22.02 -19.80
CA GLN A 179 8.38 22.41 -18.41
C GLN A 179 9.31 23.61 -18.31
N GLU A 180 8.73 24.78 -17.99
CA GLU A 180 9.53 25.98 -17.72
C GLU A 180 10.22 25.93 -16.34
N LYS A 181 9.68 25.15 -15.40
CA LYS A 181 10.11 25.11 -14.00
C LYS A 181 10.61 23.73 -13.63
N SER A 182 11.73 23.65 -12.89
CA SER A 182 12.20 22.38 -12.31
C SER A 182 11.12 21.78 -11.39
N ILE A 183 11.07 20.45 -11.34
CA ILE A 183 10.20 19.70 -10.42
C ILE A 183 10.45 20.12 -8.97
N HIS A 184 11.71 20.35 -8.62
CA HIS A 184 12.11 20.79 -7.29
C HIS A 184 12.37 22.29 -7.28
N ASN A 185 11.83 22.97 -6.26
CA ASN A 185 12.15 24.36 -6.02
C ASN A 185 13.58 24.49 -5.46
N LYS A 186 14.43 25.32 -6.09
CA LYS A 186 15.82 25.55 -5.64
C LYS A 186 15.92 26.14 -4.23
N LYS A 187 14.91 26.91 -3.78
CA LYS A 187 14.82 27.41 -2.40
C LYS A 187 14.27 26.36 -1.42
N GLY A 188 13.72 25.26 -1.91
CA GLY A 188 13.05 24.21 -1.13
C GLY A 188 11.64 24.63 -0.69
N ILE A 189 11.56 25.56 0.26
CA ILE A 189 10.32 26.26 0.64
C ILE A 189 10.49 27.72 0.20
N ASP A 190 9.62 28.17 -0.71
CA ASP A 190 9.62 29.54 -1.20
C ASP A 190 8.36 30.26 -0.71
N SER A 191 8.53 31.10 0.31
CA SER A 191 7.43 31.84 0.92
C SER A 191 6.72 32.75 -0.07
N ASP A 192 7.46 33.34 -1.01
CA ASP A 192 6.89 34.30 -1.96
C ASP A 192 5.90 33.59 -2.89
N ILE A 193 6.28 32.42 -3.40
CA ILE A 193 5.42 31.58 -4.24
C ILE A 193 4.19 31.09 -3.44
N ILE A 194 4.37 30.71 -2.17
CA ILE A 194 3.25 30.26 -1.33
C ILE A 194 2.27 31.41 -1.11
N VAL A 195 2.76 32.61 -0.77
CA VAL A 195 1.92 33.79 -0.54
C VAL A 195 1.21 34.22 -1.82
N GLU A 196 1.91 34.23 -2.96
CA GLU A 196 1.33 34.56 -4.26
C GLU A 196 0.23 33.57 -4.65
N ASN A 197 0.50 32.26 -4.58
CA ASN A 197 -0.51 31.25 -4.87
C ASN A 197 -1.67 31.31 -3.89
N ALA A 198 -1.38 31.55 -2.61
CA ALA A 198 -2.42 31.71 -1.62
C ALA A 198 -3.33 32.89 -1.97
N HIS A 199 -2.73 34.05 -2.25
CA HIS A 199 -3.43 35.29 -2.61
C HIS A 199 -4.30 35.10 -3.85
N LEU A 200 -3.74 34.50 -4.92
CA LEU A 200 -4.45 34.31 -6.18
C LEU A 200 -5.57 33.26 -6.10
N LEU A 201 -5.34 32.15 -5.40
CA LEU A 201 -6.23 30.99 -5.44
C LEU A 201 -7.22 30.93 -4.29
N PHE A 202 -6.87 31.43 -3.10
CA PHE A 202 -7.64 31.14 -1.88
C PHE A 202 -8.10 32.39 -1.12
N PHE A 203 -7.37 33.52 -1.08
CA PHE A 203 -7.76 34.65 -0.23
C PHE A 203 -9.16 35.21 -0.55
N SER A 204 -9.59 35.15 -1.82
CA SER A 204 -10.93 35.57 -2.22
C SER A 204 -12.06 34.67 -1.71
N SER A 205 -11.76 33.45 -1.28
CA SER A 205 -12.71 32.44 -0.78
C SER A 205 -12.51 32.04 0.69
N LEU A 206 -11.41 32.44 1.34
CA LEU A 206 -11.11 32.11 2.75
C LEU A 206 -12.09 32.75 3.74
N TRP A 207 -12.77 33.84 3.37
CA TRP A 207 -13.82 34.44 4.20
C TRP A 207 -15.10 33.58 4.26
N LEU A 208 -15.27 32.64 3.31
CA LEU A 208 -16.35 31.66 3.33
C LEU A 208 -15.93 30.42 4.13
N SER A 209 -16.87 29.90 4.91
CA SER A 209 -16.72 28.58 5.51
C SER A 209 -16.65 27.50 4.44
N TYR A 210 -16.00 26.37 4.75
CA TYR A 210 -15.96 25.24 3.85
C TYR A 210 -17.36 24.77 3.43
N THR A 211 -18.35 24.80 4.34
CA THR A 211 -19.74 24.48 3.99
C THR A 211 -20.33 25.43 2.94
N GLY A 212 -20.03 26.74 3.02
CA GLY A 212 -20.44 27.70 1.98
C GLY A 212 -19.66 27.56 0.67
N ARG A 213 -18.44 27.03 0.76
CA ARG A 213 -17.52 26.89 -0.38
C ARG A 213 -17.70 25.60 -1.17
N LYS A 214 -18.03 24.49 -0.51
CA LYS A 214 -17.96 23.15 -1.10
C LYS A 214 -18.92 22.97 -2.30
N GLY A 215 -20.08 23.63 -2.28
CA GLY A 215 -21.04 23.60 -3.38
C GLY A 215 -20.55 24.24 -4.68
N ALA A 216 -19.50 25.07 -4.64
CA ALA A 216 -18.90 25.63 -5.85
C ALA A 216 -17.99 24.63 -6.60
N PHE A 217 -17.73 23.45 -6.03
CA PHE A 217 -17.11 22.34 -6.73
C PHE A 217 -18.21 21.37 -7.15
N ALA A 218 -18.84 21.63 -8.30
CA ALA A 218 -20.03 20.92 -8.81
C ALA A 218 -19.90 19.38 -8.91
N ASN A 219 -18.69 18.84 -8.78
CA ASN A 219 -18.38 17.41 -8.82
C ASN A 219 -18.23 16.75 -7.43
N LEU A 220 -18.27 17.52 -6.33
CA LEU A 220 -18.17 16.99 -4.96
C LEU A 220 -19.51 16.52 -4.38
N GLU A 221 -20.64 17.02 -4.92
CA GLU A 221 -21.98 16.75 -4.37
C GLU A 221 -22.75 15.80 -5.29
N SER A 222 -22.92 14.54 -4.86
CA SER A 222 -23.97 13.69 -5.42
C SER A 222 -25.33 14.13 -4.87
N SER A 223 -26.37 14.05 -5.70
CA SER A 223 -27.70 14.62 -5.40
C SER A 223 -28.46 13.91 -4.28
N GLN A 224 -27.94 12.81 -3.73
CA GLN A 224 -28.35 12.22 -2.45
C GLN A 224 -27.34 11.12 -2.07
N GLU A 225 -26.55 11.31 -1.01
CA GLU A 225 -25.67 10.25 -0.48
C GLU A 225 -26.51 9.10 0.09
N THR A 226 -26.26 7.88 -0.35
CA THR A 226 -26.89 6.66 0.18
C THR A 226 -26.29 6.27 1.54
N TYR A 227 -26.99 5.41 2.28
CA TYR A 227 -26.47 4.88 3.54
C TYR A 227 -25.13 4.15 3.35
N ASP A 228 -25.02 3.34 2.30
CA ASP A 228 -23.81 2.55 2.04
C ASP A 228 -22.62 3.42 1.64
N GLU A 229 -22.84 4.47 0.82
CA GLU A 229 -21.81 5.46 0.49
C GLU A 229 -21.30 6.19 1.73
N ARG A 230 -22.21 6.57 2.65
CA ARG A 230 -21.83 7.20 3.92
C ARG A 230 -21.00 6.26 4.79
N VAL A 231 -21.42 5.00 4.89
CA VAL A 231 -20.67 4.00 5.67
C VAL A 231 -19.29 3.78 5.07
N GLU A 232 -19.17 3.69 3.75
CA GLU A 232 -17.89 3.59 3.05
C GLU A 232 -16.98 4.77 3.38
N ARG A 233 -17.52 6.00 3.27
CA ARG A 233 -16.81 7.25 3.57
C ARG A 233 -16.26 7.27 4.99
N LEU A 234 -17.07 6.91 5.99
CA LEU A 234 -16.65 6.90 7.39
C LEU A 234 -15.65 5.78 7.73
N LEU A 235 -15.67 4.71 6.95
CA LEU A 235 -14.82 3.52 7.11
C LEU A 235 -13.71 3.45 6.05
N VAL A 236 -13.39 4.55 5.36
CA VAL A 236 -12.38 4.55 4.29
C VAL A 236 -10.99 4.10 4.77
N HIS A 237 -10.71 4.28 6.06
CA HIS A 237 -9.48 3.88 6.73
C HIS A 237 -9.53 2.47 7.36
N ASN A 238 -10.65 1.75 7.22
CA ASN A 238 -10.78 0.42 7.79
C ASN A 238 -10.31 -0.65 6.79
N TYR A 239 -9.16 -1.25 7.10
CA TYR A 239 -8.52 -2.28 6.28
C TYR A 239 -8.83 -3.72 6.71
N ASP A 240 -9.81 -3.93 7.59
CA ASP A 240 -10.23 -5.25 8.08
C ASP A 240 -10.40 -6.27 6.93
N ASP A 241 -9.66 -7.38 7.03
CA ASP A 241 -9.52 -8.40 5.99
C ASP A 241 -10.85 -9.10 5.67
N ARG A 242 -11.81 -9.04 6.59
CA ARG A 242 -13.17 -9.56 6.41
C ARG A 242 -14.03 -8.70 5.49
N ILE A 243 -13.63 -7.47 5.19
CA ILE A 243 -14.36 -6.58 4.28
C ILE A 243 -14.00 -6.95 2.83
N GLU A 244 -14.93 -7.61 2.14
CA GLU A 244 -14.70 -8.14 0.79
C GLU A 244 -14.47 -7.04 -0.25
N GLN A 245 -15.16 -5.90 -0.14
CA GLN A 245 -15.02 -4.75 -1.03
C GLN A 245 -13.61 -4.15 -1.03
N ARG A 246 -12.87 -4.29 0.09
CA ARG A 246 -11.50 -3.78 0.25
C ARG A 246 -10.42 -4.72 -0.30
N ARG A 247 -10.78 -5.89 -0.86
CA ARG A 247 -9.81 -6.83 -1.44
C ARG A 247 -9.03 -6.22 -2.61
N VAL A 248 -9.69 -5.39 -3.42
CA VAL A 248 -9.05 -4.69 -4.55
C VAL A 248 -8.10 -3.61 -4.05
N ASP A 249 -8.54 -2.78 -3.09
CA ASP A 249 -7.71 -1.72 -2.50
C ASP A 249 -6.44 -2.26 -1.81
N ARG A 250 -6.53 -3.46 -1.22
CA ARG A 250 -5.40 -4.16 -0.58
C ARG A 250 -4.58 -5.01 -1.55
N SER A 251 -4.90 -4.99 -2.83
CA SER A 251 -4.20 -5.81 -3.82
C SER A 251 -2.74 -5.36 -3.91
N ILE A 252 -1.83 -6.32 -3.65
CA ILE A 252 -0.40 -6.18 -3.89
C ILE A 252 -0.01 -6.54 -5.34
N VAL A 253 -1.00 -6.64 -6.23
CA VAL A 253 -0.75 -6.75 -7.67
C VAL A 253 0.04 -5.52 -8.13
N ASP A 254 0.94 -5.76 -9.10
CA ASP A 254 1.90 -4.79 -9.63
C ASP A 254 2.74 -4.10 -8.54
N THR A 255 2.98 -4.81 -7.44
CA THR A 255 3.85 -4.38 -6.35
C THR A 255 5.10 -5.26 -6.29
N LYS A 256 6.26 -4.64 -6.09
CA LYS A 256 7.54 -5.32 -5.98
C LYS A 256 8.27 -4.88 -4.71
N LEU A 257 8.61 -5.85 -3.87
CA LEU A 257 9.53 -5.65 -2.76
C LEU A 257 10.94 -5.52 -3.32
N VAL A 258 11.57 -4.38 -3.08
CA VAL A 258 12.98 -4.12 -3.42
C VAL A 258 13.86 -4.71 -2.35
N ASP A 259 13.62 -4.32 -1.08
CA ASP A 259 14.36 -4.86 0.05
C ASP A 259 13.59 -4.71 1.37
N LEU A 260 13.98 -5.53 2.35
CA LEU A 260 13.58 -5.47 3.75
C LEU A 260 14.84 -5.50 4.62
N LYS A 261 15.20 -4.34 5.17
CA LYS A 261 16.49 -4.16 5.86
C LYS A 261 16.27 -3.81 7.33
N GLU A 262 17.08 -4.38 8.21
CA GLU A 262 17.11 -3.95 9.62
C GLU A 262 17.68 -2.52 9.72
N GLY A 263 16.95 -1.63 10.38
CA GLY A 263 17.30 -0.23 10.56
C GLY A 263 16.11 0.66 10.90
N SER A 264 16.40 1.85 11.41
CA SER A 264 15.42 2.91 11.67
C SER A 264 15.36 3.93 10.53
N LEU A 265 14.19 4.55 10.34
CA LEU A 265 13.98 5.66 9.42
C LEU A 265 13.78 6.99 10.15
N HIS A 266 14.74 7.41 10.99
CA HIS A 266 14.58 8.62 11.80
C HIS A 266 15.25 9.86 11.19
N THR A 267 16.31 9.66 10.41
CA THR A 267 17.18 10.73 9.92
C THR A 267 17.26 10.75 8.40
N THR A 268 17.59 11.92 7.86
CA THR A 268 17.83 12.08 6.41
C THR A 268 18.90 11.13 5.86
N ILE A 269 19.91 10.76 6.65
CA ILE A 269 20.99 9.86 6.22
C ILE A 269 20.46 8.43 6.09
N GLU A 270 19.72 7.94 7.09
CA GLU A 270 19.12 6.61 7.07
C GLU A 270 18.17 6.43 5.88
N TYR A 271 17.35 7.43 5.57
CA TYR A 271 16.50 7.40 4.38
C TYR A 271 17.31 7.35 3.08
N VAL A 272 18.38 8.13 2.97
CA VAL A 272 19.25 8.08 1.78
C VAL A 272 19.93 6.71 1.68
N ASP A 273 20.35 6.12 2.79
CA ASP A 273 20.95 4.79 2.84
C ASP A 273 19.95 3.67 2.50
N ALA A 274 18.69 3.79 2.90
CA ALA A 274 17.64 2.89 2.46
C ALA A 274 17.45 3.00 0.93
N LEU A 275 17.34 4.23 0.41
CA LEU A 275 17.14 4.45 -1.03
C LEU A 275 18.34 4.05 -1.89
N ARG A 276 19.55 3.99 -1.35
CA ARG A 276 20.73 3.49 -2.09
C ARG A 276 20.51 2.10 -2.62
N VAL A 277 19.83 1.22 -1.87
CA VAL A 277 19.53 -0.14 -2.31
C VAL A 277 18.72 -0.14 -3.61
N LEU A 278 17.79 0.81 -3.77
CA LEU A 278 17.05 0.98 -5.02
C LEU A 278 17.88 1.68 -6.10
N ILE A 279 18.65 2.70 -5.74
CA ILE A 279 19.43 3.52 -6.68
C ILE A 279 20.55 2.71 -7.34
N ASP A 280 21.13 1.77 -6.62
CA ASP A 280 22.24 0.93 -7.09
C ASP A 280 21.77 -0.17 -8.08
N ILE A 281 20.46 -0.30 -8.28
CA ILE A 281 19.86 -1.21 -9.26
C ILE A 281 19.95 -0.57 -10.67
N PRO A 282 20.56 -1.24 -11.68
CA PRO A 282 20.83 -0.62 -12.98
C PRO A 282 19.57 -0.13 -13.71
N GLU A 283 18.49 -0.91 -13.65
CA GLU A 283 17.21 -0.61 -14.26
C GLU A 283 16.51 0.56 -13.55
N ALA A 284 16.70 0.67 -12.23
CA ALA A 284 16.15 1.78 -11.44
C ALA A 284 16.89 3.06 -11.76
N GLU A 285 18.22 3.01 -11.85
CA GLU A 285 19.05 4.13 -12.29
C GLU A 285 18.63 4.59 -13.70
N THR A 286 18.38 3.64 -14.60
CA THR A 286 17.92 3.91 -15.97
C THR A 286 16.54 4.57 -16.01
N TYR A 287 15.58 4.06 -15.22
CA TYR A 287 14.27 4.68 -15.07
C TYR A 287 14.39 6.11 -14.54
N MET A 288 15.12 6.29 -13.43
CA MET A 288 15.28 7.58 -12.77
C MET A 288 15.97 8.60 -13.69
N LYS A 289 16.92 8.24 -14.56
CA LYS A 289 17.52 9.19 -15.52
C LYS A 289 16.51 9.98 -16.36
N THR A 290 15.33 9.40 -16.62
CA THR A 290 14.31 10.03 -17.48
C THR A 290 12.98 10.29 -16.79
N GLN A 291 12.62 9.50 -15.78
CA GLN A 291 11.33 9.52 -15.10
C GLN A 291 11.46 9.91 -13.62
N VAL A 292 10.31 10.06 -12.97
CA VAL A 292 10.16 10.44 -11.57
C VAL A 292 9.48 9.34 -10.80
N LEU A 293 9.97 9.05 -9.59
CA LEU A 293 9.26 8.25 -8.60
C LEU A 293 8.44 9.16 -7.69
N ILE A 294 7.14 8.88 -7.57
CA ILE A 294 6.29 9.56 -6.59
C ILE A 294 6.40 8.80 -5.27
N ALA A 295 6.70 9.51 -4.18
CA ALA A 295 6.82 8.91 -2.86
C ALA A 295 5.82 9.56 -1.89
N PRO A 296 4.59 9.03 -1.78
CA PRO A 296 3.67 9.35 -0.70
C PRO A 296 4.23 8.80 0.60
N MET A 297 4.44 9.66 1.59
CA MET A 297 5.02 9.27 2.87
C MET A 297 4.38 10.03 4.03
N ASP A 298 4.65 9.56 5.24
CA ASP A 298 4.17 10.19 6.46
C ASP A 298 5.05 11.34 6.92
N TYR A 299 4.59 12.06 7.94
CA TYR A 299 5.46 12.95 8.69
C TYR A 299 6.10 12.14 9.83
N PRO A 300 7.44 12.17 10.02
CA PRO A 300 8.42 13.08 9.41
C PRO A 300 9.12 12.56 8.15
N GLU A 301 8.69 11.43 7.60
CA GLU A 301 9.36 10.73 6.49
C GLU A 301 9.56 11.59 5.25
N GLN A 302 8.48 12.19 4.73
CA GLN A 302 8.55 13.06 3.55
C GLN A 302 9.47 14.27 3.79
N LEU A 303 9.57 14.75 5.04
CA LEU A 303 10.48 15.84 5.40
C LEU A 303 11.94 15.40 5.24
N ASN A 304 12.29 14.19 5.63
CA ASN A 304 13.66 13.68 5.50
C ASN A 304 14.08 13.55 4.03
N ILE A 305 13.24 13.00 3.16
CA ILE A 305 13.53 12.95 1.72
C ILE A 305 13.60 14.35 1.11
N ARG A 306 12.67 15.24 1.47
CA ARG A 306 12.70 16.64 0.99
C ARG A 306 13.97 17.38 1.43
N ARG A 307 14.46 17.12 2.64
CA ARG A 307 15.75 17.64 3.13
C ARG A 307 16.91 17.08 2.32
N ALA A 308 16.90 15.80 1.97
CA ALA A 308 17.92 15.19 1.11
C ALA A 308 17.96 15.86 -0.28
N VAL A 309 16.81 16.01 -0.93
CA VAL A 309 16.67 16.73 -2.20
C VAL A 309 17.21 18.15 -2.10
N THR A 310 16.78 18.91 -1.09
CA THR A 310 17.22 20.31 -0.92
C THR A 310 18.73 20.41 -0.69
N ARG A 311 19.32 19.49 0.09
CA ARG A 311 20.77 19.42 0.31
C ARG A 311 21.51 19.09 -0.99
N ARG A 312 21.03 18.12 -1.77
CA ARG A 312 21.60 17.77 -3.07
C ARG A 312 21.58 18.96 -4.03
N ILE A 313 20.48 19.71 -4.09
CA ILE A 313 20.38 20.91 -4.95
C ILE A 313 21.36 22.00 -4.52
N LYS A 314 21.51 22.24 -3.21
CA LYS A 314 22.35 23.34 -2.69
C LYS A 314 23.84 23.04 -2.75
N PHE A 315 24.24 21.81 -2.47
CA PHE A 315 25.64 21.45 -2.26
C PHE A 315 26.19 20.52 -3.35
N GLY A 316 25.37 20.03 -4.29
CA GLY A 316 25.79 19.10 -5.34
C GLY A 316 26.46 17.86 -4.75
N ASP A 317 27.58 17.44 -5.34
CA ASP A 317 28.35 16.26 -4.92
C ASP A 317 28.92 16.37 -3.52
N SER A 318 29.19 17.59 -3.04
CA SER A 318 29.69 17.78 -1.67
C SER A 318 28.68 17.42 -0.58
N SER A 319 27.40 17.21 -0.94
CA SER A 319 26.38 16.71 0.00
C SER A 319 26.56 15.25 0.41
N GLY A 320 27.29 14.45 -0.37
CA GLY A 320 27.36 12.98 -0.20
C GLY A 320 26.05 12.25 -0.55
N ILE A 321 25.05 12.96 -1.09
CA ILE A 321 23.76 12.41 -1.49
C ILE A 321 23.79 12.09 -2.99
N PRO A 322 23.31 10.91 -3.42
CA PRO A 322 23.23 10.55 -4.84
C PRO A 322 22.38 11.52 -5.65
N GLU A 323 22.71 11.72 -6.93
CA GLU A 323 21.94 12.59 -7.83
C GLU A 323 20.52 12.07 -8.07
N GLN A 324 20.36 10.76 -8.06
CA GLN A 324 19.10 10.04 -8.26
C GLN A 324 18.01 10.47 -7.28
N ILE A 325 18.37 11.02 -6.10
CA ILE A 325 17.39 11.57 -5.16
C ILE A 325 16.55 12.69 -5.77
N LEU A 326 17.08 13.42 -6.75
CA LEU A 326 16.36 14.50 -7.44
C LEU A 326 15.19 13.95 -8.28
N HIS A 327 15.17 12.66 -8.57
CA HIS A 327 14.11 12.00 -9.31
C HIS A 327 13.02 11.43 -8.40
N VAL A 328 13.16 11.59 -7.08
CA VAL A 328 12.11 11.26 -6.11
C VAL A 328 11.32 12.52 -5.76
N VAL A 329 9.99 12.45 -5.87
CA VAL A 329 9.08 13.50 -5.43
C VAL A 329 8.38 13.06 -4.15
N PRO A 330 8.88 13.48 -2.97
CA PRO A 330 8.20 13.21 -1.72
C PRO A 330 6.92 14.05 -1.62
N MET A 331 5.82 13.43 -1.20
CA MET A 331 4.57 14.11 -0.89
C MET A 331 3.94 13.55 0.38
N ILE A 332 3.18 14.37 1.09
CA ILE A 332 2.42 13.90 2.25
C ILE A 332 1.28 12.99 1.78
N GLY A 333 1.11 11.84 2.41
CA GLY A 333 -0.01 10.93 2.14
C GLY A 333 -1.35 11.63 2.42
N PRO A 334 -2.25 11.79 1.43
CA PRO A 334 -3.54 12.47 1.63
C PRO A 334 -4.42 11.79 2.68
N LEU A 335 -4.31 10.47 2.79
CA LEU A 335 -4.99 9.69 3.82
C LEU A 335 -4.51 10.07 5.23
N HIS A 336 -3.20 10.28 5.40
CA HIS A 336 -2.59 10.65 6.68
C HIS A 336 -2.95 12.08 7.07
N VAL A 337 -3.01 13.00 6.10
CA VAL A 337 -3.57 14.35 6.34
C VAL A 337 -4.99 14.26 6.91
N SER A 338 -5.86 13.43 6.32
CA SER A 338 -7.23 13.25 6.80
C SER A 338 -7.30 12.63 8.19
N LEU A 339 -6.57 11.54 8.44
CA LEU A 339 -6.54 10.88 9.74
C LEU A 339 -6.04 11.81 10.85
N ASN A 340 -4.91 12.48 10.62
CA ASN A 340 -4.30 13.37 11.60
C ASN A 340 -5.16 14.61 11.85
N SER A 341 -5.78 15.18 10.82
CA SER A 341 -6.66 16.33 10.97
C SER A 341 -7.95 15.96 11.72
N CYS A 342 -8.60 14.84 11.40
CA CYS A 342 -9.75 14.33 12.17
C CYS A 342 -9.39 14.09 13.64
N GLU A 343 -8.27 13.42 13.90
CA GLU A 343 -7.79 13.17 15.27
C GLU A 343 -7.50 14.49 16.01
N MET A 344 -6.80 15.43 15.38
CA MET A 344 -6.47 16.72 15.97
C MET A 344 -7.70 17.54 16.30
N VAL A 345 -8.68 17.61 15.40
CA VAL A 345 -9.95 18.31 15.62
C VAL A 345 -10.67 17.73 16.84
N PHE A 346 -10.73 16.40 16.94
CA PHE A 346 -11.33 15.72 18.09
C PHE A 346 -10.59 16.02 19.39
N LEU A 347 -9.27 15.87 19.42
CA LEU A 347 -8.46 16.05 20.63
C LEU A 347 -8.49 17.50 21.14
N LEU A 348 -8.36 18.49 20.25
CA LEU A 348 -8.41 19.90 20.62
C LEU A 348 -9.79 20.32 21.15
N ASN A 349 -10.84 19.62 20.72
CA ASN A 349 -12.23 19.90 21.11
C ASN A 349 -12.82 18.79 21.95
N TYR A 350 -11.99 18.05 22.70
CA TYR A 350 -12.42 16.85 23.41
C TYR A 350 -13.64 17.13 24.31
N GLN A 351 -13.64 18.25 25.04
CA GLN A 351 -14.76 18.63 25.91
C GLN A 351 -16.09 18.79 25.16
N PHE A 352 -16.07 19.39 23.97
CA PHE A 352 -17.25 19.50 23.13
C PHE A 352 -17.75 18.12 22.68
N PHE A 353 -16.84 17.26 22.21
CA PHE A 353 -17.19 15.91 21.75
C PHE A 353 -17.61 14.99 22.90
N ASP A 354 -17.08 15.20 24.10
CA ASP A 354 -17.47 14.50 25.32
C ASP A 354 -18.91 14.86 25.72
N LEU A 355 -19.27 16.15 25.69
CA LEU A 355 -20.65 16.60 25.90
C LEU A 355 -21.60 16.03 24.84
N LEU A 356 -21.21 16.06 23.56
CA LEU A 356 -21.98 15.48 22.46
C LEU A 356 -22.18 13.96 22.67
N PHE A 357 -21.12 13.24 23.02
CA PHE A 357 -21.14 11.80 23.25
C PHE A 357 -22.10 11.43 24.38
N HIS A 358 -21.98 12.09 25.54
CA HIS A 358 -22.86 11.81 26.67
C HIS A 358 -24.32 12.23 26.42
N GLY A 359 -24.53 13.30 25.65
CA GLY A 359 -25.86 13.72 25.22
C GLY A 359 -26.56 12.68 24.33
N ILE A 360 -25.81 11.93 23.51
CA ILE A 360 -26.35 10.93 22.58
C ILE A 360 -26.42 9.53 23.21
N PHE A 361 -25.34 9.10 23.88
CA PHE A 361 -25.17 7.71 24.35
C PHE A 361 -25.45 7.53 25.85
N GLY A 362 -25.66 8.62 26.57
CA GLY A 362 -25.96 8.65 28.01
C GLY A 362 -24.72 8.78 28.90
N ASN A 363 -24.91 9.40 30.07
CA ASN A 363 -23.85 9.73 31.04
C ASN A 363 -23.11 8.53 31.65
N ASN A 364 -23.64 7.32 31.47
CA ASN A 364 -23.07 6.09 32.03
C ASN A 364 -22.01 5.46 31.11
N LYS A 365 -21.81 6.02 29.91
CA LYS A 365 -20.83 5.54 28.93
C LYS A 365 -19.54 6.35 29.06
N VAL A 366 -18.40 5.73 28.76
CA VAL A 366 -17.09 6.38 28.81
C VAL A 366 -16.58 6.62 27.40
N LEU A 367 -16.29 7.88 27.08
CA LEU A 367 -15.52 8.23 25.89
C LEU A 367 -14.02 8.09 26.21
N ALA A 368 -13.30 7.33 25.37
CA ALA A 368 -11.85 7.24 25.49
C ALA A 368 -11.20 8.55 25.05
N GLN A 369 -10.12 8.97 25.73
CA GLN A 369 -9.36 10.16 25.35
C GLN A 369 -8.75 10.07 23.94
N LYS A 370 -8.37 8.85 23.52
CA LYS A 370 -7.86 8.57 22.18
C LYS A 370 -8.63 7.39 21.57
N PRO A 371 -9.86 7.60 21.07
CA PRO A 371 -10.66 6.54 20.49
C PRO A 371 -10.12 6.13 19.12
N LYS A 372 -10.53 4.94 18.63
CA LYS A 372 -10.15 4.48 17.29
C LYS A 372 -10.62 5.45 16.20
N PRO A 373 -9.91 5.60 15.07
CA PRO A 373 -10.24 6.57 14.02
C PRO A 373 -11.70 6.54 13.55
N TYR A 374 -12.28 5.35 13.35
CA TYR A 374 -13.69 5.25 12.93
C TYR A 374 -14.68 5.83 13.96
N LYS A 375 -14.36 5.77 15.27
CA LYS A 375 -15.20 6.37 16.31
C LYS A 375 -15.10 7.89 16.28
N ILE A 376 -13.90 8.43 15.99
CA ILE A 376 -13.70 9.86 15.79
C ILE A 376 -14.54 10.33 14.60
N ASN A 377 -14.44 9.65 13.46
CA ASN A 377 -15.24 9.97 12.27
C ASN A 377 -16.74 9.96 12.54
N ILE A 378 -17.25 8.99 13.30
CA ILE A 378 -18.67 8.95 13.69
C ILE A 378 -19.06 10.18 14.53
N LEU A 379 -18.23 10.59 15.49
CA LEU A 379 -18.53 11.75 16.32
C LEU A 379 -18.49 13.06 15.53
N LEU A 380 -17.52 13.20 14.64
CA LEU A 380 -17.44 14.33 13.70
C LEU A 380 -18.67 14.36 12.79
N GLU A 381 -19.08 13.21 12.24
CA GLU A 381 -20.28 13.12 11.41
C GLU A 381 -21.55 13.46 12.19
N LEU A 382 -21.70 12.98 13.42
CA LEU A 382 -22.82 13.33 14.29
C LEU A 382 -22.86 14.84 14.58
N ALA A 383 -21.71 15.45 14.85
CA ALA A 383 -21.60 16.90 15.03
C ALA A 383 -22.01 17.65 13.76
N TYR A 384 -21.54 17.21 12.59
CA TYR A 384 -21.89 17.80 11.30
C TYR A 384 -23.39 17.69 11.00
N GLN A 385 -23.97 16.49 11.13
CA GLN A 385 -25.40 16.26 10.89
C GLN A 385 -26.29 17.04 11.87
N GLY A 386 -25.87 17.13 13.13
CA GLY A 386 -26.51 17.97 14.14
C GLY A 386 -26.46 19.44 13.76
N TRP A 387 -25.27 19.92 13.36
CA TRP A 387 -25.06 21.29 12.88
C TRP A 387 -25.97 21.62 11.70
N SER A 388 -26.02 20.77 10.66
CA SER A 388 -26.85 20.99 9.47
C SER A 388 -28.33 21.25 9.80
N LYS A 389 -28.86 20.65 10.87
CA LYS A 389 -30.26 20.85 11.31
C LYS A 389 -30.51 22.21 11.95
N ILE A 390 -29.53 22.77 12.63
CA ILE A 390 -29.67 24.03 13.40
C ILE A 390 -28.93 25.22 12.80
N ARG A 391 -28.11 24.97 11.78
CA ARG A 391 -27.20 25.94 11.14
C ARG A 391 -27.89 27.26 10.82
N SER A 392 -29.02 27.23 10.12
CA SER A 392 -29.72 28.44 9.67
C SER A 392 -30.20 29.31 10.84
N ILE A 393 -30.59 28.68 11.96
CA ILE A 393 -31.05 29.37 13.17
C ILE A 393 -29.85 30.00 13.89
N VAL A 394 -28.75 29.26 14.05
CA VAL A 394 -27.56 29.72 14.75
C VAL A 394 -26.87 30.85 13.98
N ILE A 395 -26.65 30.69 12.69
CA ILE A 395 -26.03 31.73 11.84
C ILE A 395 -26.85 33.02 11.92
N ARG A 396 -28.17 32.97 11.73
CA ARG A 396 -29.04 34.16 11.81
C ARG A 396 -28.90 34.92 13.14
N LYS A 397 -28.66 34.21 14.23
CA LYS A 397 -28.55 34.80 15.58
C LYS A 397 -27.15 35.32 15.90
N PHE A 398 -26.11 34.67 15.38
CA PHE A 398 -24.73 34.87 15.83
C PHE A 398 -23.74 35.31 14.75
N GLU A 399 -24.14 35.42 13.47
CA GLU A 399 -23.27 35.83 12.36
C GLU A 399 -22.58 37.19 12.60
N CYS A 400 -23.33 38.15 13.15
CA CYS A 400 -22.79 39.47 13.50
C CYS A 400 -22.17 39.53 14.90
N SER A 401 -22.17 38.42 15.66
CA SER A 401 -21.57 38.39 16.98
C SER A 401 -20.07 38.66 16.88
N LYS A 402 -19.52 39.43 17.83
CA LYS A 402 -18.08 39.62 18.00
C LYS A 402 -17.49 38.74 19.09
N ASP A 403 -18.36 38.03 19.81
CA ASP A 403 -17.96 37.12 20.88
C ASP A 403 -17.13 35.96 20.31
N PRO A 404 -15.93 35.68 20.85
CA PRO A 404 -15.09 34.59 20.39
C PRO A 404 -15.74 33.20 20.51
N GLU A 405 -16.58 32.95 21.51
CA GLU A 405 -17.14 31.61 21.75
C GLU A 405 -18.08 31.14 20.61
N PRO A 406 -19.16 31.87 20.25
CA PRO A 406 -20.02 31.47 19.14
C PRO A 406 -19.27 31.50 17.80
N ARG A 407 -18.29 32.40 17.63
CA ARG A 407 -17.44 32.42 16.42
C ARG A 407 -16.61 31.17 16.29
N TYR A 408 -15.99 30.73 17.38
CA TYR A 408 -15.23 29.50 17.42
C TYR A 408 -16.10 28.30 17.10
N LEU A 409 -17.27 28.19 17.74
CA LEU A 409 -18.20 27.08 17.50
C LEU A 409 -18.71 27.06 16.05
N ILE A 410 -19.03 28.22 15.48
CA ILE A 410 -19.41 28.33 14.07
C ILE A 410 -18.26 27.90 13.17
N ASN A 411 -17.02 28.34 13.44
CA ASN A 411 -15.86 27.93 12.65
C ASN A 411 -15.61 26.42 12.77
N LEU A 412 -15.71 25.84 13.97
CA LEU A 412 -15.55 24.41 14.18
C LEU A 412 -16.57 23.61 13.36
N LEU A 413 -17.86 23.96 13.46
CA LEU A 413 -18.95 23.18 12.89
C LEU A 413 -19.23 23.47 11.41
N ASP A 414 -19.02 24.72 10.95
CA ASP A 414 -19.33 25.14 9.58
C ASP A 414 -18.13 25.05 8.63
N ASN A 415 -16.91 25.08 9.17
CA ASN A 415 -15.68 25.09 8.40
C ASN A 415 -14.82 23.84 8.64
N ILE A 416 -14.36 23.62 9.88
CA ILE A 416 -13.31 22.62 10.17
C ILE A 416 -13.82 21.17 10.13
N VAL A 417 -14.90 20.86 10.89
CA VAL A 417 -15.49 19.51 10.93
C VAL A 417 -15.88 18.99 9.55
N PRO A 418 -16.65 19.73 8.71
CA PRO A 418 -17.00 19.24 7.38
C PRO A 418 -15.78 19.13 6.45
N LEU A 419 -14.79 20.01 6.59
CA LEU A 419 -13.56 19.94 5.79
C LEU A 419 -12.79 18.63 6.05
N VAL A 420 -12.52 18.30 7.30
CA VAL A 420 -11.72 17.10 7.64
C VAL A 420 -12.47 15.81 7.32
N LEU A 421 -13.81 15.80 7.44
CA LEU A 421 -14.66 14.69 7.03
C LEU A 421 -14.66 14.46 5.52
N ASP A 422 -14.65 15.53 4.73
CA ASP A 422 -14.74 15.45 3.28
C ASP A 422 -13.35 15.30 2.63
N PHE A 423 -12.26 15.67 3.32
CA PHE A 423 -10.91 15.81 2.78
C PHE A 423 -10.45 14.62 1.93
N TYR A 424 -10.34 13.43 2.52
CA TYR A 424 -9.92 12.26 1.78
C TYR A 424 -11.09 11.62 0.99
N PRO A 425 -12.23 11.28 1.62
CA PRO A 425 -13.22 10.45 0.98
C PRO A 425 -13.98 11.17 -0.15
N ILE A 426 -14.06 12.49 -0.14
CA ILE A 426 -14.74 13.27 -1.17
C ILE A 426 -13.73 14.08 -1.98
N ILE A 427 -12.96 14.98 -1.35
CA ILE A 427 -12.13 15.94 -2.07
C ILE A 427 -11.00 15.24 -2.83
N PHE A 428 -10.16 14.46 -2.14
CA PHE A 428 -9.06 13.74 -2.78
C PHE A 428 -9.56 12.71 -3.80
N ARG A 429 -10.54 11.88 -3.42
CA ARG A 429 -11.09 10.83 -4.31
C ARG A 429 -11.85 11.37 -5.53
N SER A 430 -12.33 12.61 -5.49
CA SER A 430 -12.96 13.24 -6.66
C SER A 430 -11.99 13.53 -7.81
N GLY A 431 -10.67 13.54 -7.55
CA GLY A 431 -9.67 13.97 -8.53
C GLY A 431 -9.70 15.47 -8.84
N ASN A 432 -10.49 16.28 -8.11
CA ASN A 432 -10.55 17.72 -8.32
C ASN A 432 -9.33 18.42 -7.69
N TRP A 433 -8.32 18.69 -8.52
CA TRP A 433 -7.07 19.32 -8.10
C TRP A 433 -7.26 20.68 -7.40
N GLN A 434 -8.16 21.53 -7.88
CA GLN A 434 -8.40 22.84 -7.28
C GLN A 434 -9.04 22.73 -5.89
N ALA A 435 -10.00 21.81 -5.74
CA ALA A 435 -10.62 21.54 -4.44
C ALA A 435 -9.59 20.96 -3.45
N TYR A 436 -8.75 20.03 -3.91
CA TYR A 436 -7.69 19.45 -3.10
C TYR A 436 -6.66 20.49 -2.62
N LEU A 437 -6.20 21.37 -3.52
CA LEU A 437 -5.31 22.46 -3.16
C LEU A 437 -5.94 23.37 -2.11
N GLU A 438 -7.18 23.81 -2.31
CA GLU A 438 -7.86 24.68 -1.35
C GLU A 438 -8.05 23.98 0.01
N ALA A 439 -8.40 22.69 0.01
CA ALA A 439 -8.54 21.90 1.22
C ALA A 439 -7.21 21.75 1.97
N MET A 440 -6.11 21.48 1.26
CA MET A 440 -4.75 21.40 1.82
C MET A 440 -4.27 22.70 2.46
N PHE A 441 -4.74 23.86 1.99
CA PHE A 441 -4.44 25.14 2.61
C PHE A 441 -5.31 25.45 3.84
N ARG A 442 -6.52 24.89 3.90
CA ARG A 442 -7.47 25.10 5.00
C ARG A 442 -7.23 24.16 6.19
N VAL A 443 -6.76 22.94 5.91
CA VAL A 443 -6.30 21.94 6.92
C VAL A 443 -4.93 22.37 7.45
#